data_AF-A0A9D7QI90-F1
#
_entry.id   AF-A0A9D7QI90-F1
#
_cell.length_a   1.000
_cell.length_b   1.000
_cell.length_c   1.000
_cell.angle_alpha   90.00
_cell.angle_beta   90.00
_cell.angle_gamma   90.00
#
_symmetry.space_group_name_H-M   'P 1'
#
loop_
_entity.id
_entity.type
_entity.pdbx_description
1 polymer ?
#
loop_
_entity_poly.entity_id
_entity_poly.type
_entity_poly.pdbx_seq_one_letter_code
_entity_poly.pdbx_strand_id
1 'polypeptide(L)' 'MPDTRQLVLVRHGRTSWNLTKRAQGHTDIELDEVGHRQGRGYGSLRRGTAPGSHLVE' A
#
# COMPACT_ATOMS: atom_id res chain seq x y z
N MET A 1 3.01 15.82 27.40
CA MET A 1 2.67 14.56 26.70
C MET A 1 3.93 14.11 25.98
N PRO A 2 4.40 12.86 26.12
CA PRO A 2 5.54 12.40 25.34
C PRO A 2 5.24 12.54 23.85
N ASP A 3 6.26 12.85 23.04
CA ASP A 3 6.13 12.98 21.59
C ASP A 3 5.55 11.67 21.01
N THR A 4 4.34 11.74 20.47
CA THR A 4 3.68 10.59 19.87
C THR A 4 4.26 10.36 18.48
N ARG A 5 4.86 9.18 18.26
CA ARG A 5 5.34 8.75 16.94
C ARG A 5 4.20 8.11 16.17
N GLN A 6 4.08 8.47 14.88
CA GLN A 6 3.09 7.89 13.98
C GLN A 6 3.74 6.78 13.15
N LEU A 7 3.14 5.58 13.14
CA LEU A 7 3.46 4.49 12.23
C LEU A 7 2.44 4.49 11.09
N VAL A 8 2.92 4.41 9.85
CA VAL A 8 2.10 4.30 8.65
C VAL A 8 2.46 3.00 7.94
N LEU A 9 1.47 2.15 7.67
CA LEU A 9 1.62 0.90 6.92
C LEU A 9 0.92 1.05 5.57
N VAL A 10 1.63 0.76 4.49
CA VAL A 10 1.11 0.84 3.11
C VAL A 10 1.39 -0.50 2.42
N ARG A 11 0.37 -1.07 1.77
CA ARG A 11 0.55 -2.25 0.91
C ARG A 11 1.09 -1.79 -0.45
N HIS A 12 1.96 -2.58 -1.08
CA HIS A 12 2.39 -2.31 -2.45
C HIS A 12 1.22 -2.37 -3.43
N GLY A 13 1.39 -1.73 -4.60
CA GLY A 13 0.38 -1.74 -5.66
C GLY A 13 0.15 -3.13 -6.24
N ARG A 14 -0.93 -3.28 -7.02
CA ARG A 14 -1.32 -4.53 -7.65
C ARG A 14 -0.27 -5.06 -8.64
N THR A 15 -0.09 -6.37 -8.63
CA THR A 15 0.67 -7.13 -9.63
C THR A 15 -0.26 -8.08 -10.39
N SER A 16 0.17 -8.57 -11.55
CA SER A 16 -0.59 -9.57 -12.33
C SER A 16 -0.85 -10.87 -11.54
N TRP A 17 0.02 -11.22 -10.60
CA TRP A 17 -0.11 -12.40 -9.76
C TRP A 17 -1.13 -12.23 -8.65
N ASN A 18 -1.17 -11.05 -8.00
CA ASN A 18 -2.21 -10.76 -7.01
C ASN A 18 -3.61 -10.75 -7.66
N LEU A 19 -3.74 -10.21 -8.88
CA LEU A 19 -4.99 -10.23 -9.63
C LEU A 19 -5.48 -11.65 -9.90
N THR A 20 -4.56 -12.55 -10.24
CA THR A 20 -4.86 -13.96 -10.55
C THR A 20 -4.82 -14.88 -9.32
N LYS A 21 -4.75 -14.31 -8.11
CA LYS A 21 -4.70 -15.02 -6.81
C LYS A 21 -3.56 -16.06 -6.72
N ARG A 22 -2.42 -15.75 -7.33
CA ARG A 22 -1.21 -16.58 -7.26
C ARG A 22 -0.38 -16.20 -6.03
N ALA A 23 0.24 -17.20 -5.40
CA ALA A 23 1.23 -16.98 -4.37
C ALA A 23 2.53 -16.46 -5.00
N GLN A 24 3.03 -15.32 -4.51
CA GLN A 24 4.25 -14.69 -5.02
C GLN A 24 5.53 -15.20 -4.33
N GLY A 25 5.46 -15.47 -3.02
CA GLY A 25 6.65 -15.82 -2.23
C GLY A 25 7.70 -14.71 -2.29
N HIS A 26 8.95 -15.09 -2.57
CA HIS A 26 10.07 -14.15 -2.77
C HIS A 26 10.27 -13.70 -4.22
N THR A 27 9.35 -14.07 -5.13
CA THR A 27 9.47 -13.70 -6.55
C THR A 27 9.23 -12.21 -6.72
N ASP A 28 10.12 -11.53 -7.45
CA ASP A 28 9.97 -10.12 -7.76
C ASP A 28 9.07 -9.96 -9.00
N ILE A 29 7.83 -9.51 -8.79
CA ILE A 29 6.84 -9.33 -9.84
C ILE A 29 6.51 -7.85 -9.92
N GLU A 30 6.71 -7.29 -11.12
CA GLU A 30 6.42 -5.89 -11.41
C GLU A 30 4.95 -5.51 -11.15
N LEU A 31 4.75 -4.23 -10.83
CA LEU A 31 3.42 -3.63 -10.74
C LEU A 31 2.74 -3.64 -12.10
N ASP A 32 1.43 -3.84 -12.11
CA ASP A 32 0.64 -3.60 -13.33
C ASP A 32 0.30 -2.10 -13.46
N GLU A 33 -0.35 -1.72 -14.56
CA GLU A 33 -0.77 -0.34 -14.78
C GLU A 33 -1.67 0.21 -13.65
N VAL A 34 -2.43 -0.65 -12.97
CA VAL A 34 -3.25 -0.29 -11.81
C VAL A 34 -2.35 -0.08 -10.60
N GLY A 35 -1.41 -0.99 -10.33
CA GLY A 35 -0.42 -0.85 -9.27
C GLY A 35 0.40 0.44 -9.37
N HIS A 36 0.78 0.85 -10.58
CA HIS A 36 1.44 2.14 -10.79
C HIS A 36 0.53 3.33 -10.50
N ARG A 37 -0.77 3.26 -10.79
CA ARG A 37 -1.74 4.31 -10.42
C ARG A 37 -1.93 4.39 -8.90
N GLN A 38 -2.02 3.23 -8.23
CA GLN A 38 -2.10 3.15 -6.76
C GLN A 38 -0.87 3.77 -6.10
N GLY A 39 0.33 3.44 -6.61
CA GLY A 39 1.58 4.01 -6.14
C GLY A 39 1.63 5.54 -6.21
N ARG A 40 1.10 6.12 -7.30
CA ARG A 40 0.98 7.59 -7.42
C ARG A 40 0.00 8.19 -6.41
N GLY A 41 -1.08 7.47 -6.07
CA GLY A 41 -2.06 7.91 -5.07
C GLY A 41 -1.50 8.00 -3.64
N TYR A 42 -0.48 7.20 -3.30
CA TYR A 42 0.11 7.23 -1.96
C TYR A 42 0.87 8.53 -1.64
N GLY A 43 1.25 9.32 -2.65
CA GLY A 43 1.92 10.61 -2.44
C GLY A 43 1.10 11.62 -1.61
N SER A 44 -0.23 11.45 -1.53
CA SER A 44 -1.11 12.32 -0.74
C SER A 44 -1.36 11.84 0.69
N LEU A 45 -0.71 10.76 1.14
CA LEU A 45 -0.87 10.22 2.48
C LEU A 45 -0.28 11.20 3.52
N ARG A 46 -1.11 12.16 3.96
CA ARG A 46 -0.73 13.18 4.95
C ARG A 46 -0.78 12.61 6.36
N ARG A 47 0.05 13.16 7.25
CA ARG A 47 -0.08 12.94 8.71
C ARG A 47 -1.48 13.35 9.15
N GLY A 48 -2.34 12.37 9.44
CA GLY A 48 -3.64 12.61 10.04
C GLY A 48 -4.78 11.81 9.42
N THR A 49 -4.79 10.50 9.63
CA THR A 49 -6.04 9.75 9.79
C THR A 49 -5.88 8.88 11.03
N ALA A 50 -6.94 8.82 11.84
CA ALA A 50 -6.99 8.22 13.17
C ALA A 50 -6.40 6.79 13.23
N PRO A 51 -5.97 6.32 14.42
CA PRO A 51 -5.59 4.91 14.60
C PRO A 51 -6.73 4.01 14.10
N GLY A 52 -6.45 3.25 13.03
CA GLY A 52 -7.42 2.33 12.41
C GLY A 52 -7.91 2.69 11.00
N SER A 53 -7.38 3.71 10.31
CA SER A 53 -7.77 3.96 8.92
C SER A 53 -7.25 2.87 7.96
N HIS A 54 -8.09 1.86 7.72
CA HIS A 54 -7.96 0.84 6.69
C HIS A 54 -8.41 1.42 5.35
N LEU A 55 -7.46 1.93 4.55
CA LEU A 55 -7.73 2.16 3.12
C LEU A 55 -7.55 0.81 2.41
N VAL A 56 -8.66 0.07 2.35
CA VAL A 56 -8.80 -1.11 1.50
C VAL A 56 -9.13 -0.61 0.10
N GLU A 57 -8.26 -0.93 -0.87
CA GLU A 57 -8.67 -1.11 -2.26
C GLU A 57 -8.68 -2.60 -2.58
#